data_AF-A0A976C941-F1
#
_entry.id   AF-A0A976C941-F1
#
_cell.length_a   1.000
_cell.length_b   1.000
_cell.length_c   1.000
_cell.angle_alpha   90.00
_cell.angle_beta   90.00
_cell.angle_gamma   90.00
#
_symmetry.space_group_name_H-M   'P 1'
#
loop_
_entity.id
_entity.type
_entity.pdbx_description
1 polymer ?
#
loop_
_entity_poly.entity_id
_entity_poly.type
_entity_poly.pdbx_seq_one_letter_code
_entity_poly.pdbx_strand_id
1 'polypeptide(L)'
;MRYISLKKALAAHAEVLDASGGLEGVKNQGAVESILMHIRNDTYYPTFEEKMTHLVFSIIKHHPFNDGNKRTSIALGALFLIRNRYPDEVIARFIVVLEDVVVAVADNAIDKHALQRIISGLLH
;
A
#
# COMPACT_ATOMS: atom_id res chain seq x y z
N MET A 1 8.22 -2.07 -14.85
CA MET A 1 7.47 -2.28 -13.60
C MET A 1 6.08 -2.79 -13.91
N ARG A 2 5.53 -3.73 -13.12
CA ARG A 2 4.16 -4.27 -13.30
C ARG A 2 3.23 -3.64 -12.28
N TYR A 3 2.36 -2.74 -12.74
CA TYR A 3 1.44 -1.97 -11.89
C TYR A 3 0.14 -2.72 -11.56
N ILE A 4 -0.50 -2.30 -10.47
CA ILE A 4 -1.82 -2.77 -10.04
C ILE A 4 -2.90 -2.00 -10.84
N SER A 5 -3.93 -2.71 -11.30
CA SER A 5 -5.12 -2.08 -11.91
C SER A 5 -6.14 -1.74 -10.83
N LEU A 6 -7.00 -0.74 -11.08
CA LEU A 6 -8.07 -0.37 -10.15
C LEU A 6 -8.93 -1.59 -9.75
N LYS A 7 -9.34 -2.40 -10.74
CA LYS A 7 -10.09 -3.66 -10.49
C LYS A 7 -9.37 -4.59 -9.51
N LYS A 8 -8.04 -4.75 -9.64
CA LYS A 8 -7.26 -5.60 -8.75
C LYS A 8 -7.09 -4.98 -7.36
N ALA A 9 -6.99 -3.65 -7.26
CA ALA A 9 -6.92 -2.97 -5.98
C ALA A 9 -8.24 -3.08 -5.20
N LEU A 10 -9.37 -2.91 -5.87
CA LEU A 10 -10.70 -3.07 -5.26
C LEU A 10 -10.97 -4.52 -4.85
N ALA A 11 -10.54 -5.50 -5.66
CA ALA A 11 -10.64 -6.91 -5.31
C ALA A 11 -9.79 -7.25 -4.07
N ALA A 12 -8.54 -6.77 -4.01
CA ALA A 12 -7.68 -6.97 -2.84
C ALA A 12 -8.29 -6.35 -1.57
N HIS A 13 -8.92 -5.18 -1.69
CA HIS A 13 -9.65 -4.58 -0.56
C HIS A 13 -10.82 -5.45 -0.09
N ALA A 14 -11.61 -6.00 -1.01
CA ALA A 14 -12.70 -6.93 -0.68
C ALA A 14 -12.17 -8.20 0.01
N GLU A 15 -11.09 -8.80 -0.49
CA GLU A 15 -10.43 -9.96 0.14
C GLU A 15 -9.94 -9.65 1.56
N VAL A 16 -9.39 -8.45 1.79
CA VAL A 16 -9.00 -7.99 3.12
C VAL A 16 -10.19 -7.91 4.07
N LEU A 17 -11.32 -7.35 3.62
CA LEU A 17 -12.52 -7.23 4.46
C LEU A 17 -13.16 -8.60 4.73
N ASP A 18 -13.19 -9.49 3.76
CA ASP A 18 -13.69 -10.86 3.92
C ASP A 18 -12.88 -11.63 4.99
N ALA A 19 -11.54 -11.49 4.97
CA ALA A 19 -10.66 -12.18 5.89
C ALA A 19 -10.63 -11.59 7.31
N SER A 20 -10.88 -10.29 7.47
CA SER A 20 -10.63 -9.58 8.75
C SER A 20 -11.82 -8.81 9.31
N GLY A 21 -12.95 -8.82 8.61
CA GLY A 21 -14.13 -8.02 8.94
C GLY A 21 -13.91 -6.51 8.77
N GLY A 22 -15.00 -5.76 8.88
CA GLY A 22 -15.01 -4.30 8.77
C GLY A 22 -16.19 -3.80 7.95
N LEU A 23 -16.32 -2.48 7.84
CA LEU A 23 -17.37 -1.87 7.03
C LEU A 23 -17.02 -1.93 5.54
N GLU A 24 -17.89 -2.58 4.76
CA GLU A 24 -17.77 -2.63 3.31
C GLU A 24 -17.91 -1.25 2.65
N GLY A 25 -17.29 -1.12 1.48
CA GLY A 25 -17.53 -0.02 0.56
C GLY A 25 -16.33 0.90 0.35
N VAL A 26 -16.32 1.50 -0.83
CA VAL A 26 -15.30 2.46 -1.26
C VAL A 26 -15.82 3.87 -0.99
N LYS A 27 -15.16 4.61 -0.11
CA LYS A 27 -15.51 6.00 0.22
C LYS A 27 -15.20 6.94 -0.94
N ASN A 28 -14.05 6.74 -1.60
CA ASN A 28 -13.62 7.55 -2.74
C ASN A 28 -12.81 6.71 -3.72
N GLN A 29 -13.47 6.19 -4.75
CA GLN A 29 -12.82 5.40 -5.80
C GLN A 29 -11.83 6.24 -6.62
N GLY A 30 -12.15 7.51 -6.87
CA GLY A 30 -11.27 8.42 -7.60
C GLY A 30 -9.94 8.66 -6.90
N ALA A 31 -9.93 8.63 -5.55
CA ALA A 31 -8.70 8.67 -4.76
C ALA A 31 -7.85 7.41 -4.98
N VAL A 32 -8.45 6.21 -5.00
CA VAL A 32 -7.72 4.96 -5.31
C VAL A 32 -7.10 5.04 -6.70
N GLU A 33 -7.89 5.46 -7.70
CA GLU A 33 -7.43 5.58 -9.08
C GLU A 33 -6.29 6.60 -9.22
N SER A 34 -6.41 7.77 -8.59
CA SER A 34 -5.37 8.80 -8.58
C SER A 34 -4.07 8.29 -7.95
N ILE A 35 -4.13 7.56 -6.83
CA ILE A 35 -2.94 6.97 -6.19
C ILE A 35 -2.27 5.97 -7.15
N LEU A 36 -3.05 5.08 -7.78
CA LEU A 36 -2.54 4.11 -8.74
C LEU A 36 -1.96 4.75 -10.02
N MET A 37 -2.44 5.93 -10.39
CA MET A 37 -1.88 6.74 -11.47
C MET A 37 -0.56 7.40 -11.04
N HIS A 38 -0.50 8.00 -9.86
CA HIS A 38 0.67 8.71 -9.37
C HIS A 38 1.89 7.82 -9.19
N ILE A 39 1.73 6.58 -8.74
CA ILE A 39 2.87 5.64 -8.65
C ILE A 39 3.49 5.31 -10.01
N ARG A 40 2.83 5.65 -11.13
CA ARG A 40 3.39 5.51 -12.48
C ARG A 40 4.19 6.73 -12.94
N ASN A 41 4.19 7.80 -12.16
CA ASN A 41 4.91 9.02 -12.48
C ASN A 41 6.39 8.89 -12.06
N ASP A 42 7.26 8.69 -13.04
CA ASP A 42 8.71 8.52 -12.81
C ASP A 42 9.42 9.85 -12.49
N THR A 43 8.80 11.01 -12.77
CA THR A 43 9.35 12.32 -12.39
C THR A 43 9.28 12.53 -10.88
N TYR A 44 8.17 12.14 -10.25
CA TYR A 44 7.98 12.33 -8.80
C TYR A 44 8.42 11.11 -7.97
N TYR A 45 8.33 9.91 -8.54
CA TYR A 45 8.68 8.66 -7.88
C TYR A 45 9.56 7.82 -8.81
N PRO A 46 10.83 8.19 -9.03
CA PRO A 46 11.72 7.48 -9.95
C PRO A 46 12.02 6.04 -9.53
N THR A 47 12.03 5.71 -8.24
CA THR A 47 12.41 4.36 -7.76
C THR A 47 11.22 3.49 -7.38
N PHE A 48 11.42 2.16 -7.29
CA PHE A 48 10.38 1.24 -6.85
C PHE A 48 9.98 1.51 -5.39
N GLU A 49 10.97 1.82 -4.55
CA GLU A 49 10.83 2.15 -3.13
C GLU A 49 9.95 3.39 -2.93
N GLU A 50 10.16 4.44 -3.74
CA GLU A 50 9.35 5.66 -3.69
C GLU A 50 7.91 5.42 -4.12
N LYS A 51 7.72 4.62 -5.18
CA LYS A 51 6.38 4.23 -5.66
C LYS A 51 5.65 3.37 -4.64
N MET A 52 6.35 2.42 -4.02
CA MET A 52 5.81 1.59 -2.94
C MET A 52 5.42 2.45 -1.72
N THR A 53 6.32 3.33 -1.31
CA THR A 53 6.08 4.26 -0.20
C THR A 53 4.86 5.12 -0.46
N HIS A 54 4.76 5.70 -1.67
CA HIS A 54 3.61 6.51 -2.02
C HIS A 54 2.31 5.71 -2.00
N LEU A 55 2.30 4.49 -2.54
CA LEU A 55 1.14 3.60 -2.51
C LEU A 55 0.65 3.37 -1.07
N VAL A 56 1.54 2.89 -0.19
CA VAL A 56 1.18 2.55 1.19
C VAL A 56 0.74 3.79 1.96
N PHE A 57 1.53 4.86 1.91
CA PHE A 57 1.26 6.10 2.63
C PHE A 57 -0.06 6.73 2.22
N SER A 58 -0.32 6.82 0.92
CA SER A 58 -1.49 7.51 0.40
C SER A 58 -2.79 6.75 0.65
N ILE A 59 -2.78 5.42 0.61
CA ILE A 59 -3.97 4.64 1.01
C ILE A 59 -4.31 4.87 2.48
N ILE A 60 -3.29 4.94 3.35
CA ILE A 60 -3.49 5.23 4.77
C ILE A 60 -4.04 6.64 4.95
N LYS A 61 -3.39 7.66 4.36
CA LYS A 61 -3.71 9.07 4.64
C LYS A 61 -4.95 9.60 3.93
N HIS A 62 -5.29 9.09 2.76
CA HIS A 62 -6.50 9.53 2.05
C HIS A 62 -7.75 8.76 2.45
N HIS A 63 -7.60 7.66 3.19
CA HIS A 63 -8.71 6.81 3.65
C HIS A 63 -9.78 6.56 2.56
N PRO A 64 -9.41 6.04 1.37
CA PRO A 64 -10.34 5.92 0.25
C PRO A 64 -11.41 4.83 0.45
N PHE A 65 -11.29 3.99 1.48
CA PHE A 65 -12.27 2.96 1.85
C PHE A 65 -12.99 3.32 3.15
N ASN A 66 -14.20 2.78 3.34
CA ASN A 66 -14.99 3.00 4.55
C ASN A 66 -14.29 2.46 5.80
N ASP A 67 -13.66 1.30 5.69
CA ASP A 67 -12.80 0.69 6.71
C ASP A 67 -11.64 -0.06 6.02
N GLY A 68 -10.73 -0.66 6.79
CA GLY A 68 -9.69 -1.53 6.27
C GLY A 68 -8.54 -0.81 5.57
N ASN A 69 -8.48 0.53 5.57
CA ASN A 69 -7.45 1.30 4.85
C ASN A 69 -6.01 0.87 5.18
N LYS A 70 -5.69 0.68 6.47
CA LYS A 70 -4.37 0.21 6.92
C LYS A 70 -4.07 -1.21 6.41
N ARG A 71 -5.00 -2.15 6.58
CA ARG A 71 -4.84 -3.54 6.11
C ARG A 71 -4.74 -3.62 4.58
N THR A 72 -5.52 -2.78 3.90
CA THR A 72 -5.52 -2.67 2.43
C THR A 72 -4.23 -2.06 1.92
N SER A 73 -3.62 -1.09 2.60
CA SER A 73 -2.33 -0.55 2.18
C SER A 73 -1.22 -1.61 2.22
N ILE A 74 -1.23 -2.49 3.23
CA ILE A 74 -0.32 -3.65 3.32
C ILE A 74 -0.60 -4.62 2.17
N ALA A 75 -1.86 -5.00 1.96
CA ALA A 75 -2.24 -5.95 0.90
C ALA A 75 -1.88 -5.43 -0.50
N LEU A 76 -2.09 -4.14 -0.77
CA LEU A 76 -1.70 -3.52 -2.04
C LEU A 76 -0.17 -3.46 -2.19
N GLY A 77 0.56 -3.18 -1.11
CA GLY A 77 2.03 -3.25 -1.11
C GLY A 77 2.53 -4.65 -1.43
N ALA A 78 2.03 -5.67 -0.72
CA ALA A 78 2.36 -7.07 -0.97
C ALA A 78 2.01 -7.50 -2.41
N LEU A 79 0.83 -7.13 -2.91
CA LEU A 79 0.45 -7.39 -4.30
C LEU A 79 1.41 -6.72 -5.29
N PHE A 80 1.92 -5.52 -4.99
CA PHE A 80 2.87 -4.84 -5.86
C PHE A 80 4.23 -5.55 -5.88
N LEU A 81 4.69 -6.08 -4.74
CA LEU A 81 5.89 -6.94 -4.66
C LEU A 81 5.72 -8.21 -5.48
N ILE A 82 4.60 -8.93 -5.29
CA ILE A 82 4.27 -10.16 -6.03
C ILE A 82 4.29 -9.89 -7.54
N ARG A 83 3.67 -8.79 -7.98
CA ARG A 83 3.64 -8.42 -9.40
C ARG A 83 5.03 -8.15 -9.96
N ASN A 84 5.95 -7.65 -9.16
CA ASN A 84 7.32 -7.33 -9.57
C ASN A 84 8.33 -8.44 -9.22
N ARG A 85 7.85 -9.64 -8.83
CA ARG A 85 8.66 -10.85 -8.60
C ARG A 85 9.71 -10.71 -7.50
N TYR A 86 9.37 -10.01 -6.43
CA TYR A 86 10.18 -10.05 -5.21
C TYR A 86 10.10 -11.45 -4.56
N PRO A 87 11.14 -11.90 -3.85
CA PRO A 87 11.14 -13.18 -3.13
C PRO A 87 10.05 -13.27 -2.07
N ASP A 88 9.50 -14.46 -1.84
CA ASP A 88 8.44 -14.70 -0.84
C ASP A 88 8.88 -14.31 0.58
N GLU A 89 10.16 -14.50 0.92
CA GLU A 89 10.74 -14.08 2.21
C GLU A 89 10.66 -12.56 2.40
N VAL A 90 10.92 -11.78 1.35
CA VAL A 90 10.81 -10.32 1.37
C VAL A 90 9.35 -9.91 1.52
N ILE A 91 8.43 -10.58 0.82
CA ILE A 91 6.99 -10.30 0.91
C ILE A 91 6.47 -10.60 2.31
N ALA A 92 6.83 -11.75 2.89
CA ALA A 92 6.42 -12.14 4.24
C ALA A 92 6.95 -11.15 5.29
N ARG A 93 8.24 -10.80 5.22
CA ARG A 93 8.86 -9.80 6.11
C ARG A 93 8.21 -8.43 5.95
N PHE A 94 7.89 -8.02 4.72
CA PHE A 94 7.17 -6.78 4.45
C PHE A 94 5.81 -6.75 5.16
N ILE A 95 5.01 -7.82 5.03
CA ILE A 95 3.68 -7.88 5.66
C ILE A 95 3.81 -7.72 7.17
N VAL A 96 4.66 -8.53 7.82
CA VAL A 96 4.83 -8.53 9.27
C VAL A 96 5.31 -7.18 9.79
N VAL A 97 6.35 -6.60 9.18
CA VAL A 97 6.89 -5.31 9.64
C VAL A 97 5.88 -4.18 9.44
N LEU A 98 5.08 -4.23 8.37
CA LEU A 98 4.15 -3.15 8.09
C LEU A 98 2.93 -3.15 9.03
N GLU A 99 2.59 -4.25 9.73
CA GLU A 99 1.45 -4.30 10.65
C GLU A 99 1.48 -3.18 11.70
N ASP A 100 2.63 -2.97 12.35
CA ASP A 100 2.82 -1.90 13.33
C ASP A 100 3.11 -0.55 12.65
N VAL A 101 3.88 -0.56 11.56
CA VAL A 101 4.30 0.66 10.87
C VAL A 101 3.10 1.42 10.30
N VAL A 102 2.10 0.75 9.74
CA VAL A 102 0.91 1.45 9.19
C VAL A 102 0.06 2.12 10.27
N VAL A 103 0.08 1.61 11.50
CA VAL A 103 -0.57 2.24 12.66
C VAL A 103 0.18 3.52 13.02
N ALA A 104 1.51 3.44 13.17
CA ALA A 104 2.34 4.60 13.46
C ALA A 104 2.30 5.65 12.33
N VAL A 105 2.18 5.23 11.07
CA VAL A 105 1.92 6.15 9.95
C VAL A 105 0.56 6.83 10.12
N ALA A 106 -0.51 6.08 10.41
CA ALA A 106 -1.85 6.66 10.60
C ALA A 106 -1.85 7.74 11.69
N ASP A 107 -1.16 7.46 12.81
CA ASP A 107 -1.06 8.34 13.98
C ASP A 107 -0.05 9.49 13.82
N ASN A 108 0.58 9.61 12.65
CA ASN A 108 1.63 10.60 12.33
C ASN A 108 2.93 10.45 13.13
N ALA A 109 3.13 9.33 13.82
CA ALA A 109 4.41 9.00 14.46
C ALA A 109 5.49 8.62 13.43
N ILE A 110 5.09 8.10 12.26
CA ILE A 110 5.96 7.84 11.11
C ILE A 110 5.50 8.70 9.93
N ASP A 111 6.37 9.60 9.48
CA ASP A 111 6.14 10.40 8.27
C ASP A 111 6.48 9.61 6.98
N LYS A 112 6.21 10.21 5.82
CA LYS A 112 6.45 9.57 4.51
C LYS A 112 7.93 9.24 4.29
N HIS A 113 8.84 10.07 4.77
CA HIS A 113 10.28 9.87 4.58
C HIS A 113 10.82 8.75 5.49
N ALA A 114 10.34 8.67 6.72
CA ALA A 114 10.62 7.56 7.64
C ALA A 114 10.06 6.24 7.11
N LEU A 115 8.83 6.25 6.59
CA LEU A 115 8.25 5.09 5.92
C LEU A 115 9.10 4.63 4.74
N GLN A 116 9.62 5.56 3.92
CA GLN A 116 10.48 5.22 2.79
C GLN A 116 11.75 4.50 3.24
N ARG A 117 12.41 4.99 4.31
CA ARG A 117 13.62 4.32 4.85
C ARG A 117 13.32 2.89 5.31
N ILE A 118 12.19 2.68 5.98
CA ILE A 118 11.75 1.35 6.42
C ILE A 118 11.52 0.45 5.20
N ILE A 119 10.76 0.92 4.20
CA ILE A 119 10.47 0.15 2.99
C ILE A 119 11.74 -0.18 2.23
N SER A 120 12.64 0.79 2.02
CA SER A 120 13.93 0.53 1.38
C SER A 120 14.72 -0.55 2.11
N GLY A 121 14.79 -0.51 3.45
CA GLY A 121 15.49 -1.53 4.22
C GLY A 121 14.84 -2.91 4.22
N LEU A 122 13.58 -3.04 3.79
CA LEU A 122 12.89 -4.32 3.62
C LEU A 122 13.15 -4.96 2.26
N LEU A 123 13.44 -4.15 1.24
CA LEU A 123 13.58 -4.59 -0.15
C LEU A 123 15.02 -5.01 -0.51
N HIS A 124 15.99 -4.66 0.32
CA HIS A 124 17.41 -5.01 0.24
C HIS A 124 17.83 -5.81 1.47
#